data_AF-A0A1F9BUW3-F1
#
_entry.id   AF-A0A1F9BUW3-F1
#
_cell.length_a   1.000
_cell.length_b   1.000
_cell.length_c   1.000
_cell.angle_alpha   90.00
_cell.angle_beta   90.00
_cell.angle_gamma   90.00
#
_symmetry.space_group_name_H-M   'P 1'
#
loop_
_entity.id
_entity.type
_entity.pdbx_description
1 polymer ?
#
loop_
_entity_poly.entity_id
_entity_poly.type
_entity_poly.pdbx_seq_one_letter_code
_entity_poly.pdbx_strand_id
1 'polypeptide(L)'
;MKKFVFIFIMFVVLIGCSTPMAKHRKHIREGIFISGLNQFAFLEEWGKPDEQATWTVEGGQYQITYGLRGVEVGGRHKAFNDVWIYYKQNRILFFANHRLVANYKWDDYQKGDREKKELPAIMK
;
A
#
# COMPACT_ATOMS: atom_id res chain seq x y z
N MET A 1 -36.07 4.96 -55.44
CA MET A 1 -34.72 4.82 -54.84
C MET A 1 -34.48 6.01 -53.92
N LYS A 2 -33.91 5.81 -52.71
CA LYS A 2 -33.90 6.73 -51.54
C LYS A 2 -35.22 6.58 -50.73
N LYS A 3 -35.26 6.30 -49.43
CA LYS A 3 -34.32 6.55 -48.31
C LYS A 3 -34.48 5.43 -47.27
N PHE A 4 -33.41 4.72 -46.98
CA PHE A 4 -33.28 3.90 -45.77
C PHE A 4 -32.18 4.53 -44.91
N VAL A 5 -32.30 4.36 -43.59
CA VAL A 5 -31.26 4.57 -42.57
C VAL A 5 -31.06 6.00 -42.07
N PHE A 6 -31.80 6.40 -41.04
CA PHE A 6 -31.44 7.36 -39.98
C PHE A 6 -32.43 7.04 -38.84
N ILE A 7 -32.11 6.72 -37.58
CA ILE A 7 -30.93 6.79 -36.74
C ILE A 7 -31.15 5.67 -35.71
N PHE A 8 -30.32 4.62 -35.78
CA PHE A 8 -30.19 3.64 -34.72
C PHE A 8 -28.86 3.97 -34.03
N ILE A 9 -28.78 3.75 -32.72
CA ILE A 9 -27.55 3.76 -31.92
C ILE A 9 -27.17 5.16 -31.37
N MET A 10 -28.01 5.63 -30.45
CA MET A 10 -27.57 6.45 -29.32
C MET A 10 -26.83 5.53 -28.34
N PHE A 11 -25.59 5.16 -28.67
CA PHE A 11 -24.72 4.37 -27.80
C PHE A 11 -23.30 4.88 -27.99
N VAL A 12 -22.57 4.97 -26.87
CA VAL A 12 -21.12 5.17 -26.79
C VAL A 12 -20.63 6.61 -26.89
N VAL A 13 -20.84 7.41 -25.83
CA VAL A 13 -19.79 8.32 -25.31
C VAL A 13 -19.89 8.40 -23.78
N LEU A 14 -19.57 7.30 -23.09
CA LEU A 14 -19.14 7.34 -21.70
C LEU A 14 -17.71 6.79 -21.65
N ILE A 15 -16.81 7.44 -22.38
CA ILE A 15 -15.38 7.15 -22.31
C ILE A 15 -14.85 7.80 -21.03
N GLY A 16 -14.84 7.01 -19.96
CA GLY A 16 -13.61 6.78 -19.21
C GLY A 16 -12.98 7.97 -18.48
N CYS A 17 -13.72 8.67 -17.63
CA CYS A 17 -13.09 9.20 -16.42
C CYS A 17 -12.81 8.02 -15.48
N SER A 18 -11.79 7.21 -15.78
CA SER A 18 -11.28 6.25 -14.79
C SER A 18 -10.73 7.07 -13.64
N THR A 19 -11.50 7.19 -12.56
CA THR A 19 -11.06 7.92 -11.38
C THR A 19 -9.71 7.35 -10.92
N PRO A 20 -8.79 8.18 -10.41
CA PRO A 20 -7.46 7.73 -9.98
C PRO A 20 -7.49 6.49 -9.07
N MET A 21 -8.56 6.33 -8.28
CA MET A 21 -8.80 5.14 -7.44
C MET A 21 -9.08 3.86 -8.24
N ALA A 22 -9.81 3.93 -9.35
CA ALA A 22 -10.06 2.76 -10.19
C ALA A 22 -8.74 2.20 -10.78
N LYS A 23 -7.82 3.09 -11.17
CA LYS A 23 -6.48 2.70 -11.63
C LYS A 23 -5.67 2.04 -10.50
N HIS A 24 -5.72 2.59 -9.29
CA HIS A 24 -4.99 2.04 -8.15
C HIS A 24 -5.48 0.63 -7.80
N ARG A 25 -6.80 0.42 -7.75
CA ARG A 25 -7.39 -0.91 -7.51
C ARG A 25 -6.98 -1.93 -8.55
N LYS A 26 -6.99 -1.55 -9.83
CA LYS A 26 -6.54 -2.43 -10.92
C LYS A 26 -5.09 -2.89 -10.69
N HIS A 27 -4.17 -1.97 -10.40
CA HIS A 27 -2.77 -2.34 -10.12
C HIS A 27 -2.64 -3.27 -8.91
N ILE A 28 -3.37 -3.00 -7.83
CA ILE A 28 -3.35 -3.84 -6.61
C ILE A 28 -3.85 -5.25 -6.91
N ARG A 29 -4.93 -5.38 -7.69
CA ARG A 29 -5.49 -6.67 -8.11
C ARG A 29 -4.53 -7.45 -9.00
N GLU A 30 -3.80 -6.77 -9.87
CA GLU A 30 -2.77 -7.35 -10.74
C GLU A 30 -1.45 -7.63 -9.99
N GLY A 31 -1.34 -7.30 -8.70
CA GLY A 31 -0.13 -7.52 -7.89
C GLY A 31 1.00 -6.52 -8.18
N ILE A 32 0.69 -5.38 -8.80
CA ILE A 32 1.63 -4.33 -9.17
C ILE A 32 1.68 -3.28 -8.06
N PHE A 33 2.74 -3.28 -7.25
CA PHE A 33 2.91 -2.37 -6.11
C PHE A 33 3.86 -1.22 -6.41
N ILE A 34 3.32 -0.15 -7.00
CA ILE A 34 4.05 1.11 -7.21
C ILE A 34 3.86 2.07 -6.03
N SER A 35 4.85 2.91 -5.78
CA SER A 35 4.73 3.98 -4.79
C SER A 35 3.57 4.92 -5.12
N GLY A 36 2.88 5.44 -4.11
CA GLY A 36 1.73 6.33 -4.23
C GLY A 36 0.36 5.63 -4.33
N LEU A 37 0.31 4.30 -4.37
CA LEU A 37 -0.95 3.55 -4.27
C LEU A 37 -1.67 3.87 -2.96
N ASN A 38 -2.99 3.93 -3.01
CA ASN A 38 -3.79 4.43 -1.90
C ASN A 38 -4.12 3.31 -0.91
N GLN A 39 -3.94 3.57 0.38
CA GLN A 39 -4.20 2.63 1.46
C GLN A 39 -5.65 2.09 1.47
N PHE A 40 -6.65 2.92 1.17
CA PHE A 40 -8.05 2.49 1.06
C PHE A 40 -8.27 1.51 -0.10
N ALA A 41 -7.56 1.69 -1.21
CA ALA A 41 -7.66 0.76 -2.34
C ALA A 41 -7.12 -0.64 -1.98
N PHE A 42 -6.15 -0.75 -1.07
CA PHE A 42 -5.71 -2.04 -0.52
C PHE A 42 -6.79 -2.67 0.36
N LEU A 43 -7.47 -1.91 1.21
CA LEU A 43 -8.57 -2.44 2.02
C LEU A 43 -9.72 -2.97 1.17
N GLU A 44 -10.06 -2.26 0.09
CA GLU A 44 -11.14 -2.67 -0.81
C GLU A 44 -10.80 -3.96 -1.57
N GLU A 45 -9.59 -4.08 -2.12
CA GLU A 45 -9.24 -5.21 -2.98
C GLU A 45 -8.72 -6.43 -2.20
N TRP A 46 -8.01 -6.23 -1.09
CA TRP A 46 -7.34 -7.30 -0.35
C TRP A 46 -7.94 -7.53 1.04
N GLY A 47 -8.81 -6.63 1.50
CA GLY A 47 -9.35 -6.67 2.85
C GLY A 47 -8.38 -6.13 3.90
N LYS A 48 -8.74 -6.32 5.16
CA LYS A 48 -7.91 -5.91 6.30
C LYS A 48 -6.63 -6.73 6.33
N PRO A 49 -5.48 -6.12 6.68
CA PRO A 49 -4.25 -6.87 6.89
C PRO A 49 -4.37 -7.81 8.10
N ASP A 50 -3.56 -8.86 8.08
CA ASP A 50 -3.48 -9.81 9.19
C ASP A 50 -2.88 -9.14 10.43
N GLU A 51 -1.88 -8.26 10.24
CA GLU A 51 -1.31 -7.43 11.30
C GLU A 51 -1.11 -5.96 10.88
N GLN A 52 -1.21 -5.08 11.88
CA GLN A 52 -0.99 -3.64 11.73
C GLN A 52 0.03 -3.18 12.77
N ALA A 53 0.99 -2.38 12.32
CA ALA A 53 2.00 -1.74 13.14
C ALA A 53 2.24 -0.31 12.64
N THR A 54 3.07 0.44 13.35
CA THR A 54 3.58 1.73 12.88
C THR A 54 5.07 1.64 12.58
N TRP A 55 5.59 2.60 11.81
CA TRP A 55 7.01 2.68 11.56
C TRP A 55 7.59 4.08 11.72
N THR A 56 8.85 4.12 12.12
CA THR A 56 9.68 5.32 12.17
C THR A 56 10.97 5.11 11.41
N VAL A 57 11.63 6.21 11.05
CA VAL A 57 13.01 6.15 10.57
C VAL A 57 13.91 6.64 11.69
N GLU A 58 14.78 5.77 12.17
CA GLU A 58 15.83 6.12 13.13
C GLU A 58 17.18 5.70 12.55
N GLY A 59 18.15 6.62 12.49
CA GLY A 59 19.47 6.34 11.92
C GLY A 59 19.46 5.87 10.45
N GLY A 60 18.43 6.24 9.68
CA GLY A 60 18.26 5.78 8.29
C GLY A 60 17.68 4.38 8.14
N GLN A 61 17.22 3.75 9.22
CA GLN A 61 16.60 2.43 9.21
C GLN A 61 15.12 2.50 9.61
N TYR A 62 14.31 1.65 8.98
CA TYR A 62 12.91 1.46 9.33
C TYR A 62 12.81 0.65 10.62
N GLN A 63 12.23 1.23 11.67
CA GLN A 63 11.85 0.51 12.88
C GLN A 63 10.33 0.29 12.90
N ILE A 64 9.90 -0.95 13.12
CA ILE A 64 8.48 -1.31 13.24
C ILE A 64 8.11 -1.40 14.72
N THR A 65 7.07 -0.68 15.12
CA THR A 65 6.48 -0.75 16.46
C THR A 65 5.10 -1.39 16.39
N TYR A 66 4.99 -2.59 16.96
CA TYR A 66 3.72 -3.32 17.04
C TYR A 66 2.86 -2.79 18.21
N GLY A 67 1.54 -2.81 18.05
CA GLY A 67 0.59 -2.51 19.14
C GLY A 67 0.24 -1.04 19.36
N LEU A 68 0.94 -0.09 18.75
CA LEU A 68 0.56 1.33 18.75
C LEU A 68 0.05 1.72 17.37
N ARG A 69 -1.28 1.90 17.24
CA ARG A 69 -1.83 2.76 16.18
C ARG A 69 -1.30 4.16 16.43
N GLY A 70 -0.85 4.85 15.39
CA GLY A 70 -0.23 6.18 15.48
C GLY A 70 -0.99 7.08 16.46
N VAL A 71 -0.48 7.18 17.69
CA VAL A 71 -1.09 8.01 18.72
C VAL A 71 -0.70 9.44 18.39
N GLU A 72 -1.70 10.28 18.15
CA GLU A 72 -1.54 11.73 18.10
C GLU A 72 -1.05 12.22 19.47
N VAL A 73 0.27 12.22 19.65
CA VAL A 73 0.89 12.88 20.80
C VAL A 73 1.34 14.27 20.33
N GLY A 74 0.44 15.24 20.48
CA GLY A 74 0.75 16.67 20.48
C GLY A 74 0.86 17.34 19.11
N GLY A 75 -0.27 17.83 18.58
CA GLY A 75 -0.43 19.08 17.82
C GLY A 75 0.43 19.38 16.58
N ARG A 76 1.40 18.55 16.21
CA ARG A 76 2.17 18.64 14.98
C ARG A 76 1.77 17.44 14.14
N HIS A 77 1.34 17.70 12.91
CA HIS A 77 0.95 16.69 11.91
C HIS A 77 1.98 15.54 11.88
N LYS A 78 1.72 14.47 12.62
CA LYS A 78 2.59 13.30 12.65
C LYS A 78 2.21 12.47 11.43
N ALA A 79 3.15 12.28 10.52
CA ALA A 79 2.91 11.49 9.32
C ALA A 79 2.29 10.13 9.70
N PHE A 80 1.18 9.78 9.06
CA PHE A 80 0.51 8.49 9.27
C PHE A 80 1.38 7.39 8.67
N ASN A 81 2.28 6.86 9.49
CA ASN A 81 3.23 5.83 9.11
C ASN A 81 2.72 4.46 9.54
N ASP A 82 1.95 3.81 8.67
CA ASP A 82 1.39 2.48 8.94
C ASP A 82 2.23 1.40 8.26
N VAL A 83 2.32 0.25 8.92
CA VAL A 83 2.84 -1.00 8.35
C VAL A 83 1.75 -2.03 8.38
N TRP A 84 1.44 -2.60 7.22
CA TRP A 84 0.46 -3.67 7.08
C TRP A 84 1.12 -4.95 6.63
N ILE A 85 0.84 -6.03 7.34
CA ILE A 85 1.38 -7.36 7.05
C ILE A 85 0.23 -8.26 6.59
N TYR A 86 0.41 -8.86 5.42
CA TYR A 86 -0.50 -9.80 4.79
C TYR A 86 0.24 -11.14 4.65
N TYR A 87 0.06 -12.02 5.64
CA TYR A 87 0.74 -13.31 5.71
C TYR A 87 0.36 -14.22 4.55
N LYS A 88 -0.93 -14.28 4.21
CA LYS A 88 -1.41 -15.14 3.12
C LYS A 88 -0.83 -14.74 1.76
N GLN A 89 -0.59 -13.44 1.57
CA GLN A 89 -0.01 -12.88 0.35
C GLN A 89 1.52 -12.79 0.41
N ASN A 90 2.13 -13.13 1.55
CA ASN A 90 3.55 -12.97 1.82
C ASN A 90 4.02 -11.54 1.47
N ARG A 91 3.35 -10.54 2.04
CA ARG A 91 3.64 -9.12 1.78
C ARG A 91 3.65 -8.31 3.07
N ILE A 92 4.59 -7.38 3.11
CA ILE A 92 4.62 -6.27 4.06
C ILE A 92 4.59 -4.95 3.28
N LEU A 93 3.68 -4.06 3.66
CA LEU A 93 3.41 -2.80 2.99
C LEU A 93 3.65 -1.64 3.97
N PHE A 94 4.47 -0.68 3.56
CA PHE A 94 4.77 0.53 4.32
C PHE A 94 3.99 1.69 3.71
N PHE A 95 3.23 2.39 4.54
CA PHE A 95 2.46 3.56 4.15
C PHE A 95 2.98 4.80 4.86
N ALA A 96 3.00 5.94 4.16
CA ALA A 96 3.11 7.26 4.75
C ALA A 96 1.96 8.12 4.21
N ASN A 97 1.24 8.82 5.09
CA ASN A 97 0.12 9.70 4.69
C ASN A 97 -0.90 8.98 3.78
N HIS A 98 -1.26 7.75 4.14
CA HIS A 98 -2.19 6.89 3.39
C HIS A 98 -1.74 6.47 1.98
N ARG A 99 -0.45 6.59 1.68
CA ARG A 99 0.15 6.23 0.39
C ARG A 99 1.23 5.18 0.58
N LEU A 100 1.23 4.15 -0.27
CA LEU A 100 2.28 3.13 -0.27
C LEU A 100 3.62 3.81 -0.59
N VAL A 101 4.62 3.63 0.27
CA VAL A 101 5.98 4.13 0.05
C VAL A 101 6.96 3.01 -0.27
N ALA A 102 6.77 1.84 0.32
CA ALA A 102 7.60 0.67 0.08
C ALA A 102 6.79 -0.61 0.29
N ASN A 103 7.23 -1.69 -0.36
CA ASN A 103 6.67 -3.02 -0.16
C ASN A 103 7.78 -4.07 -0.30
N TYR A 104 7.66 -5.15 0.45
CA TYR A 104 8.59 -6.28 0.41
C TYR A 104 7.82 -7.59 0.55
N LYS A 105 8.48 -8.70 0.21
CA LYS A 105 8.01 -10.01 0.67
C LYS A 105 8.22 -10.12 2.17
N TRP A 106 7.27 -10.71 2.86
CA TRP A 106 7.37 -10.86 4.31
C TRP A 106 8.54 -11.78 4.70
N ASP A 107 8.72 -12.89 3.98
CA ASP A 107 9.83 -13.82 4.26
C ASP A 107 11.21 -13.17 4.09
N ASP A 108 11.38 -12.36 3.03
CA ASP A 108 12.64 -11.65 2.77
C ASP A 108 12.91 -10.60 3.85
N TYR A 109 11.85 -9.91 4.31
CA TYR A 109 11.94 -8.97 5.40
C TYR A 109 12.36 -9.64 6.72
N GLN A 110 11.78 -10.81 7.04
CA GLN A 110 12.14 -11.56 8.23
C GLN A 110 13.58 -12.05 8.23
N LYS A 111 14.09 -12.51 7.08
CA LYS A 111 15.51 -12.93 6.95
C LYS A 111 16.46 -11.78 7.24
N GLY A 112 16.20 -10.61 6.64
CA GLY A 112 17.00 -9.42 6.86
C GLY A 112 16.95 -8.90 8.32
N ASP A 113 15.84 -9.08 9.03
CA ASP A 113 15.75 -8.74 10.46
C ASP A 113 16.52 -9.74 11.36
N ARG A 114 16.48 -11.03 11.03
CA ARG A 114 17.21 -12.07 11.77
C ARG A 114 18.72 -11.93 11.61
N GLU A 115 19.20 -11.73 10.38
CA GLU A 115 20.63 -11.53 10.13
C GLU A 115 21.18 -10.31 10.88
N LYS A 116 20.39 -9.23 11.03
CA LYS A 116 20.78 -8.07 11.83
C LYS A 116 20.85 -8.36 13.34
N LYS A 117 20.01 -9.26 13.85
CA LYS A 117 20.04 -9.71 15.27
C LYS A 117 21.19 -10.68 15.53
N GLU A 118 21.66 -11.38 14.50
CA GLU A 118 22.73 -12.38 14.59
C GLU A 118 24.13 -11.80 14.34
N LEU A 119 24.26 -10.55 13.89
CA LEU A 119 25.56 -9.86 13.87
C LEU A 119 26.05 -9.72 15.32
N PRO A 120 27.18 -10.36 15.70
CA PRO A 120 27.76 -10.13 17.01
C PRO A 120 28.07 -8.65 17.13
N ALA A 121 27.75 -8.07 18.30
CA ALA A 121 28.17 -6.72 18.65
C ALA A 121 29.69 -6.65 18.60
N ILE A 122 30.24 -6.30 17.43
CA ILE A 122 31.65 -5.95 17.31
C ILE A 122 31.77 -4.59 17.98
N MET A 123 32.28 -4.66 19.21
CA MET A 123 32.83 -3.61 20.05
C MET A 123 33.20 -2.33 19.28
N LYS A 124 32.65 -1.21 19.74
CA LYS A 124 33.36 0.06 19.76
C LYS A 124 33.58 0.47 21.21
#